data_AF-A0A7C7CUS2-F1
#
_entry.id   AF-A0A7C7CUS2-F1
#
_cell.length_a   1.000
_cell.length_b   1.000
_cell.length_c   1.000
_cell.angle_alpha   90.00
_cell.angle_beta   90.00
_cell.angle_gamma   90.00
#
_symmetry.space_group_name_H-M   'P 1'
#
loop_
_entity.id
_entity.type
_entity.pdbx_description
1 polymer ?
#
loop_
_entity_poly.entity_id
_entity_poly.type
_entity_poly.pdbx_seq_one_letter_code
_entity_poly.pdbx_strand_id
1 'polypeptide(L)'
;GQLLNTIRLVQRNLNKKLKIEGVLLTMFDSRLNLSKQVADEIKSYFGDKLFKTIIHRNVRLGEAPSFGKPALLYDANSVGARDYMDLVEELLDSGN
;
A
#
# COMPACT_ATOMS: atom_id res chain seq x y z
N GLY A 1 -12.80 -6.92 -11.96
CA GLY A 1 -13.15 -5.89 -10.96
C GLY A 1 -13.37 -4.54 -11.60
N GLN A 2 -14.29 -3.74 -11.07
CA GLN A 2 -14.67 -2.41 -11.58
C GLN A 2 -13.47 -1.45 -11.70
N LEU A 3 -12.54 -1.47 -10.75
CA LEU A 3 -11.36 -0.61 -10.72
C LEU A 3 -10.46 -0.77 -11.97
N LEU A 4 -10.12 -2.01 -12.34
CA LEU A 4 -9.26 -2.27 -13.51
C LEU A 4 -9.92 -1.83 -14.81
N ASN A 5 -11.26 -1.91 -14.89
CA ASN A 5 -11.99 -1.40 -16.05
C ASN A 5 -11.92 0.12 -16.13
N THR A 6 -12.03 0.82 -14.99
CA THR A 6 -11.84 2.27 -14.92
C THR A 6 -10.43 2.67 -15.34
N ILE A 7 -9.40 1.99 -14.84
CA ILE A 7 -8.01 2.26 -15.24
C ILE A 7 -7.83 2.09 -16.75
N ARG A 8 -8.37 1.01 -17.34
CA ARG A 8 -8.33 0.78 -18.80
C ARG A 8 -9.09 1.83 -19.59
N LEU A 9 -10.14 2.43 -19.04
CA LEU A 9 -10.89 3.50 -19.69
C LEU A 9 -10.07 4.79 -19.72
N VAL A 10 -9.43 5.15 -18.60
CA VAL A 10 -8.53 6.30 -18.49
C VAL A 10 -7.32 6.13 -19.39
N GLN A 11 -6.71 4.95 -19.42
CA GLN A 11 -5.60 4.64 -20.33
C GLN A 11 -5.97 4.86 -21.80
N ARG A 12 -7.17 4.44 -22.20
CA ARG A 12 -7.61 4.56 -23.60
C ARG A 12 -7.94 5.98 -24.02
N ASN A 13 -8.59 6.75 -23.14
CA ASN A 13 -9.17 8.04 -23.52
C ASN A 13 -8.37 9.27 -23.07
N LEU A 14 -7.60 9.17 -21.97
CA LEU A 14 -7.00 10.34 -21.31
C LEU A 14 -5.48 10.25 -21.18
N ASN A 15 -4.95 9.11 -20.73
CA ASN A 15 -3.51 8.96 -20.51
C ASN A 15 -3.00 7.56 -20.88
N LYS A 16 -2.57 7.40 -22.13
CA LYS A 16 -2.00 6.14 -22.65
C LYS A 16 -0.73 5.68 -21.94
N LYS A 17 -0.03 6.58 -21.23
CA LYS A 17 1.20 6.26 -20.49
C LYS A 17 0.92 5.80 -19.05
N LEU A 18 -0.32 5.89 -18.57
CA LEU A 18 -0.69 5.43 -17.23
C LEU A 18 -0.36 3.94 -17.08
N LYS A 19 0.41 3.60 -16.05
CA LYS A 19 0.72 2.22 -15.68
C LYS A 19 0.34 2.00 -14.22
N ILE A 20 0.00 0.76 -13.89
CA ILE A 20 -0.10 0.33 -12.49
C ILE A 20 1.31 -0.04 -12.09
N GLU A 21 1.87 0.77 -11.19
CA GLU A 21 3.19 0.55 -10.60
C GLU A 21 3.16 -0.71 -9.74
N GLY A 22 2.28 -0.72 -8.74
CA GLY A 22 2.08 -1.87 -7.88
C GLY A 22 0.80 -1.77 -7.06
N VAL A 23 0.59 -2.78 -6.22
CA VAL A 23 -0.50 -2.88 -5.25
C VAL A 23 0.12 -2.94 -3.87
N LEU A 24 -0.32 -2.07 -2.98
CA LEU A 24 0.13 -2.01 -1.59
C LEU A 24 -0.99 -2.52 -0.68
N LEU A 25 -0.66 -3.46 0.20
CA LEU A 25 -1.59 -3.89 1.25
C LEU A 25 -1.50 -2.90 2.43
N THR A 26 -2.63 -2.30 2.78
CA THR A 26 -2.73 -1.32 3.87
C THR A 26 -3.75 -1.72 4.91
N MET A 27 -3.61 -1.17 6.13
CA MET A 27 -4.48 -1.48 7.27
C MET A 27 -4.53 -2.99 7.58
N PHE A 28 -3.44 -3.71 7.29
CA PHE A 28 -3.37 -5.15 7.48
C PHE A 28 -3.38 -5.51 8.97
N ASP A 29 -4.18 -6.50 9.34
CA ASP A 29 -4.25 -7.04 10.70
C ASP A 29 -4.03 -8.55 10.68
N SER A 30 -2.85 -8.98 11.10
CA SER A 30 -2.44 -10.39 11.11
C SER A 30 -3.25 -11.27 12.07
N ARG A 31 -4.10 -10.67 12.92
CA ARG A 31 -4.98 -11.41 13.84
C ARG A 31 -6.31 -11.78 13.16
N LEU A 32 -6.67 -11.13 12.06
CA LEU A 32 -7.93 -11.36 11.36
C LEU A 32 -7.73 -12.37 10.22
N ASN A 33 -8.49 -13.47 10.26
CA ASN A 33 -8.46 -14.47 9.18
C ASN A 33 -8.86 -13.89 7.83
N LEU A 34 -9.82 -12.96 7.80
CA LEU A 34 -10.22 -12.27 6.58
C LEU A 34 -9.06 -11.47 5.97
N SER A 35 -8.26 -10.77 6.79
CA SER A 35 -7.10 -10.03 6.29
C SER A 35 -6.07 -10.95 5.65
N LYS A 36 -5.84 -12.14 6.22
CA LYS A 36 -4.94 -13.15 5.63
C LYS A 36 -5.48 -13.68 4.30
N GLN A 37 -6.76 -14.05 4.26
CA GLN A 37 -7.42 -14.55 3.05
C GLN A 37 -7.35 -13.52 1.90
N VAL A 38 -7.62 -12.24 2.20
CA VAL A 38 -7.52 -11.16 1.22
C VAL A 38 -6.06 -10.98 0.75
N ALA A 39 -5.09 -11.04 1.66
CA ALA A 39 -3.68 -10.94 1.30
C ALA A 39 -3.24 -12.09 0.37
N ASP A 40 -3.67 -13.32 0.64
CA ASP A 40 -3.38 -14.48 -0.20
C ASP A 40 -4.02 -14.37 -1.59
N GLU A 41 -5.27 -13.89 -1.67
CA GLU A 41 -5.97 -13.65 -2.93
C GLU A 41 -5.26 -12.58 -3.76
N ILE A 42 -4.94 -11.43 -3.15
CA ILE A 42 -4.20 -10.32 -3.80
C ILE A 42 -2.85 -10.83 -4.31
N LYS A 43 -2.13 -11.62 -3.51
CA LYS A 43 -0.84 -12.20 -3.90
C LYS A 43 -0.95 -13.11 -5.11
N SER A 44 -1.98 -13.96 -5.16
CA SER A 44 -2.22 -14.84 -6.32
C SER A 44 -2.57 -14.06 -7.60
N TYR A 45 -3.23 -12.90 -7.47
CA TYR A 45 -3.72 -12.14 -8.62
C TYR A 45 -2.69 -11.14 -9.17
N PHE A 46 -1.96 -10.47 -8.28
CA PHE A 46 -1.05 -9.37 -8.67
C PHE A 46 0.42 -9.80 -8.77
N GLY A 47 0.81 -10.94 -8.19
CA GLY A 47 2.15 -11.51 -8.32
C GLY A 47 3.24 -10.47 -8.06
N ASP A 48 4.11 -10.26 -9.06
CA ASP A 48 5.26 -9.35 -8.99
C ASP A 48 4.89 -7.86 -8.87
N LYS A 49 3.61 -7.50 -9.04
CA LYS A 49 3.11 -6.13 -8.82
C LYS A 49 2.70 -5.88 -7.38
N LEU A 50 2.66 -6.89 -6.53
CA LEU A 50 2.39 -6.71 -5.12
C LEU A 50 3.67 -6.26 -4.42
N PHE A 51 3.62 -5.10 -3.75
CA PHE A 51 4.71 -4.68 -2.88
C PHE A 51 4.92 -5.73 -1.78
N LYS A 52 6.18 -6.02 -1.48
CA LYS A 52 6.58 -6.87 -0.36
C LYS A 52 6.24 -6.18 0.97
N THR A 53 6.34 -4.86 0.99
CA THR A 53 5.98 -4.05 2.15
C THR A 53 4.47 -4.07 2.39
N ILE A 54 4.08 -4.19 3.66
CA ILE A 54 2.69 -4.17 4.10
C ILE A 54 2.55 -3.08 5.16
N ILE A 55 1.55 -2.21 5.02
CA ILE A 55 1.24 -1.20 6.04
C ILE A 55 0.27 -1.82 7.05
N HIS A 56 0.77 -2.08 8.25
CA HIS A 56 0.01 -2.67 9.34
C HIS A 56 -0.96 -1.65 9.94
N ARG A 57 -2.09 -2.17 10.45
CA ARG A 57 -2.98 -1.37 11.29
C ARG A 57 -2.26 -1.02 12.60
N ASN A 58 -2.03 0.26 12.81
CA ASN A 58 -1.32 0.77 13.98
C ASN A 58 -2.05 1.98 14.60
N VAL A 59 -2.15 2.04 15.93
CA VAL A 59 -2.84 3.11 16.65
C VAL A 59 -2.18 4.47 16.40
N ARG A 60 -0.85 4.55 16.50
CA ARG A 60 -0.09 5.81 16.27
C ARG A 60 -0.26 6.32 14.86
N LEU A 61 -0.25 5.42 13.87
CA LEU A 61 -0.52 5.78 12.48
C LEU A 61 -1.95 6.35 12.28
N GLY A 62 -2.93 5.80 13.00
CA GLY A 62 -4.31 6.30 12.99
C GLY A 62 -4.51 7.63 13.74
N GLU A 63 -3.70 7.90 14.77
CA GLU A 63 -3.73 9.15 15.55
C GLU A 63 -3.06 10.31 14.79
N ALA A 64 -1.98 10.05 14.05
CA ALA A 64 -1.15 11.08 13.40
C ALA A 64 -1.94 12.16 12.61
N PRO A 65 -2.99 11.82 11.80
CA PRO A 65 -3.81 12.81 11.12
C PRO A 65 -4.51 13.81 12.05
N SER A 66 -5.01 13.36 13.21
CA SER A 66 -5.65 14.23 14.20
C SER A 66 -4.69 15.25 14.82
N PHE A 67 -3.39 14.97 14.80
CA PHE A 67 -2.33 15.88 15.24
C PHE A 67 -1.73 16.71 14.09
N GLY A 68 -2.22 16.56 12.87
CA GLY A 68 -1.70 17.27 11.69
C GLY A 68 -0.23 16.94 11.38
N LYS A 69 0.26 15.76 11.79
CA LYS A 69 1.65 15.35 11.60
C LYS A 69 1.73 14.12 10.69
N PRO A 70 2.70 14.06 9.76
CA PRO A 70 3.06 12.80 9.10
C PRO A 70 3.45 11.72 10.13
N ALA A 71 3.23 10.45 9.81
CA ALA A 71 3.51 9.33 10.71
C ALA A 71 4.93 9.35 11.29
N LEU A 72 5.93 9.64 10.45
CA LEU A 72 7.34 9.75 10.84
C LEU A 72 7.58 10.87 11.87
N LEU A 73 6.94 12.03 11.72
CA LEU A 73 7.09 13.17 12.64
C LEU A 73 6.21 13.05 13.88
N TYR A 74 5.17 12.22 13.82
CA TYR A 74 4.31 11.93 14.96
C TYR A 74 4.97 10.94 15.90
N ASP A 75 5.42 9.79 15.38
CA ASP A 75 6.15 8.77 16.12
C ASP A 75 7.01 7.93 15.16
N ALA A 76 8.28 8.31 15.01
CA ALA A 76 9.25 7.62 14.16
C ALA A 76 9.50 6.17 14.56
N ASN A 77 9.24 5.81 15.82
CA ASN A 77 9.43 4.45 16.33
C ASN A 77 8.14 3.61 16.24
N SER A 78 7.06 4.16 15.69
CA SER A 78 5.83 3.40 15.45
C SER A 78 6.02 2.36 14.34
N VAL A 79 5.25 1.27 14.40
CA VAL A 79 5.24 0.24 13.34
C VAL A 79 4.84 0.88 12.02
N GLY A 80 3.81 1.73 12.02
CA GLY A 80 3.36 2.39 10.79
C GLY A 80 4.42 3.31 10.18
N ALA A 81 5.20 4.04 10.98
CA ALA A 81 6.30 4.85 10.45
C ALA A 81 7.38 3.98 9.80
N ARG A 82 7.76 2.85 10.42
CA ARG A 82 8.69 1.89 9.83
C ARG A 82 8.15 1.26 8.55
N ASP A 83 6.90 0.79 8.55
CA ASP A 83 6.27 0.21 7.35
C ASP A 83 6.30 1.19 6.15
N TYR A 84 6.11 2.50 6.40
CA TYR A 84 6.24 3.50 5.34
C TYR A 84 7.68 3.75 4.89
N MET A 85 8.67 3.63 5.79
CA MET A 85 10.09 3.74 5.41
C MET A 85 10.53 2.54 4.58
N ASP A 86 10.12 1.33 4.97
CA ASP A 86 10.38 0.10 4.20
C ASP A 86 9.77 0.21 2.79
N LEU A 87 8.58 0.80 2.68
CA LEU A 87 7.95 1.04 1.38
C LEU A 87 8.75 2.04 0.54
N VAL A 88 9.30 3.08 1.16
CA VAL A 88 10.15 4.05 0.46
C VAL A 88 11.42 3.37 -0.05
N GLU A 89 12.07 2.54 0.76
CA GLU A 89 13.23 1.75 0.33
C GLU A 89 12.86 0.83 -0.84
N GLU A 90 11.75 0.10 -0.73
CA GLU A 90 11.27 -0.78 -1.79
C GLU A 90 10.99 -0.01 -3.08
N LEU A 91 10.38 1.18 -3.01
CA LEU A 91 10.11 2.03 -4.17
C LEU A 91 11.39 2.55 -4.83
N LEU A 92 12.41 2.92 -4.03
CA LEU A 92 13.69 3.39 -4.53
C LEU A 92 14.50 2.27 -5.18
N ASP A 93 14.50 1.07 -4.57
CA ASP A 93 15.16 -0.12 -5.11
C ASP A 93 14.46 -0.66 -6.36
N SER A 94 13.13 -0.52 -6.42
CA SER A 94 12.33 -0.84 -7.61
C SER A 94 12.42 0.23 -8.70
N GLY A 95 13.08 1.36 -8.40
CA GLY A 95 13.26 2.48 -9.31
C GLY A 95 14.22 2.16 -10.44
N ASN A 96 13.67 2.07 -11.66
CA ASN A 96 14.39 2.35 -12.91
C ASN A 96 15.01 3.76 -12.89
#